data_AF-A0AAV5VSR1-F1
#
_entry.id   AF-A0AAV5VSR1-F1
#
_cell.length_a   1.000
_cell.length_b   1.000
_cell.length_c   1.000
_cell.angle_alpha   90.00
_cell.angle_beta   90.00
_cell.angle_gamma   90.00
#
_symmetry.space_group_name_H-M   'P 1'
#
loop_
_entity.id
_entity.type
_entity.pdbx_description
1 polymer ?
#
loop_
_entity_poly.entity_id
_entity_poly.type
_entity_poly.pdbx_seq_one_letter_code
_entity_poly.pdbx_strand_id
1 'polypeptide(L)'
;LILSEMGSDQDQWMLHHTSRLSDDIIVTKSQYDDFSIPCPWRNFEIIVDNRALYVNPGWMAELSTFFQEACYGGRENEPVVIEDVKYEEMLDFLRCITFCPQRKSITVQNVSHVMKLASKFDMRPVMARCEQYVARTAPTLDRHRLFQVTCAMSHCDPNSSTMSLLVDRLAGMKEDELNEMQFHQMPGDVVAEVYSHKMKRRTDRRKKFCCVM
;
A
#
# COMPACT_ATOMS: atom_id res chain seq x y z
N LEU A 1 72.68 19.96 -18.62
CA LEU A 1 71.68 19.02 -19.19
C LEU A 1 70.97 18.38 -18.01
N ILE A 2 69.88 19.02 -17.58
CA ILE A 2 69.08 18.66 -16.42
C ILE A 2 67.86 17.90 -16.96
N LEU A 3 67.68 16.66 -16.52
CA LEU A 3 66.46 15.88 -16.68
C LEU A 3 65.95 15.62 -15.27
N SER A 4 64.80 16.18 -14.90
CA SER A 4 63.94 15.64 -13.85
C SER A 4 62.56 16.29 -13.88
N GLU A 5 61.56 15.44 -14.10
CA GLU A 5 60.30 15.40 -13.36
C GLU A 5 59.32 16.58 -13.50
N MET A 6 58.36 16.43 -14.41
CA MET A 6 57.05 17.10 -14.33
C MET A 6 55.95 16.17 -14.86
N GLY A 7 55.54 15.20 -14.04
CA GLY A 7 54.38 14.36 -14.36
C GLY A 7 53.94 13.52 -13.16
N SER A 8 53.11 14.09 -12.28
CA SER A 8 52.42 13.29 -11.25
C SER A 8 51.21 13.95 -10.56
N ASP A 9 50.96 15.25 -10.67
CA ASP A 9 50.02 15.90 -9.72
C ASP A 9 48.57 16.03 -10.20
N GLN A 10 48.29 15.92 -11.50
CA GLN A 10 46.90 15.96 -12.00
C GLN A 10 46.19 14.60 -11.93
N ASP A 11 46.91 13.49 -12.07
CA ASP A 11 46.34 12.14 -11.98
C ASP A 11 46.02 11.72 -10.53
N GLN A 12 46.73 12.30 -9.55
CA GLN A 12 46.49 12.04 -8.13
C GLN A 12 45.16 12.61 -7.62
N TRP A 13 44.68 13.72 -8.19
CA TRP A 13 43.41 14.33 -7.79
C TRP A 13 42.18 13.54 -8.26
N MET A 14 42.25 12.88 -9.43
CA MET A 14 41.17 12.02 -9.92
C MET A 14 41.10 10.68 -9.17
N LEU A 15 42.24 10.13 -8.74
CA LEU A 15 42.29 8.89 -7.95
C LEU A 15 41.87 9.09 -6.48
N HIS A 16 42.17 10.25 -5.88
CA HIS A 16 41.82 10.51 -4.48
C HIS A 16 40.34 10.92 -4.30
N HIS A 17 39.68 11.44 -5.35
CA HIS A 17 38.24 11.74 -5.34
C HIS A 17 37.37 10.51 -5.67
N THR A 18 37.89 9.55 -6.43
CA THR A 18 37.17 8.29 -6.72
C THR A 18 37.28 7.28 -5.57
N SER A 19 38.26 7.42 -4.68
CA SER A 19 38.47 6.51 -3.53
C SER A 19 37.58 6.80 -2.30
N ARG A 20 36.73 7.85 -2.31
CA ARG A 20 35.85 8.19 -1.16
C ARG A 20 34.35 8.00 -1.43
N LEU A 21 33.98 7.26 -2.48
CA LEU A 21 32.58 6.87 -2.75
C LEU A 21 32.35 5.36 -2.70
N SER A 22 33.35 4.58 -2.29
CA SER A 22 33.19 3.16 -1.98
C SER A 22 32.91 2.96 -0.50
N ASP A 23 31.87 3.63 0.02
CA ASP A 23 31.14 3.05 1.13
C ASP A 23 30.25 1.99 0.51
N ASP A 24 30.45 0.74 0.94
CA ASP A 24 29.82 -0.47 0.43
C ASP A 24 28.31 -0.27 0.16
N ILE A 25 27.95 0.01 -1.11
CA ILE A 25 26.57 -0.16 -1.56
C ILE A 25 26.35 -1.68 -1.62
N ILE A 26 25.89 -2.23 -0.51
CA ILE A 26 25.34 -3.58 -0.49
C ILE A 26 24.09 -3.52 -1.35
N VAL A 27 24.22 -3.84 -2.65
CA VAL A 27 23.09 -4.07 -3.54
C VAL A 27 22.49 -5.41 -3.13
N THR A 28 21.70 -5.42 -2.06
CA THR A 28 20.82 -6.54 -1.75
C THR A 28 19.82 -6.64 -2.89
N LYS A 29 20.04 -7.59 -3.80
CA LYS A 29 19.05 -7.92 -4.84
C LYS A 29 17.72 -8.18 -4.15
N SER A 30 16.75 -7.30 -4.40
CA SER A 30 15.37 -7.52 -3.99
C SER A 30 14.89 -8.86 -4.55
N GLN A 31 14.22 -9.66 -3.71
CA GLN A 31 13.56 -10.89 -4.15
C GLN A 31 12.36 -10.64 -5.08
N TYR A 32 11.97 -9.38 -5.23
CA TYR A 32 10.91 -8.92 -6.11
C TYR A 32 11.46 -8.15 -7.29
N ASP A 33 10.66 -8.12 -8.35
CA ASP A 33 10.96 -7.38 -9.58
C ASP A 33 11.41 -5.93 -9.36
N ASP A 34 12.29 -5.54 -10.26
CA ASP A 34 12.68 -4.16 -10.50
C ASP A 34 11.81 -3.58 -11.61
N PHE A 35 10.95 -2.64 -11.25
CA PHE A 35 10.04 -1.93 -12.16
C PHE A 35 10.67 -0.67 -12.75
N SER A 36 11.89 -0.30 -12.35
CA SER A 36 12.54 0.93 -12.82
C SER A 36 13.11 0.82 -14.25
N ILE A 37 13.16 -0.40 -14.81
CA ILE A 37 13.74 -0.67 -16.12
C ILE A 37 12.67 -1.26 -17.05
N PRO A 38 12.47 -0.69 -18.26
CA PRO A 38 11.53 -1.23 -19.22
C PRO A 38 12.01 -2.58 -19.76
N CYS A 39 11.06 -3.41 -20.17
CA CYS A 39 11.34 -4.66 -20.88
C CYS A 39 10.23 -4.97 -21.88
N PRO A 40 10.38 -5.97 -22.78
CA PRO A 40 9.39 -6.20 -23.84
C PRO A 40 7.95 -6.42 -23.35
N TRP A 41 7.78 -6.95 -22.14
CA TRP A 41 6.48 -7.16 -21.50
C TRP A 41 6.12 -6.08 -20.47
N ARG A 42 7.01 -5.11 -20.18
CA ARG A 42 6.73 -3.94 -19.34
C ARG A 42 7.19 -2.70 -20.09
N ASN A 43 6.30 -2.22 -20.96
CA ASN A 43 6.57 -1.16 -21.92
C ASN A 43 5.65 0.06 -21.73
N PHE A 44 4.79 0.05 -20.71
CA PHE A 44 3.94 1.18 -20.36
C PHE A 44 4.55 1.92 -19.17
N GLU A 45 4.82 3.21 -19.33
CA GLU A 45 5.46 4.05 -18.32
C GLU A 45 4.43 4.71 -17.42
N ILE A 46 4.62 4.57 -16.10
CA ILE A 46 3.92 5.36 -15.09
C ILE A 46 4.94 6.17 -14.30
N ILE A 47 4.62 7.44 -14.04
CA ILE A 47 5.49 8.37 -13.31
C ILE A 47 4.90 8.58 -11.93
N VAL A 48 5.66 8.25 -10.88
CA VAL A 48 5.26 8.38 -9.47
C VAL A 48 6.39 9.05 -8.70
N ASP A 49 6.10 10.12 -7.95
CA ASP A 49 7.12 10.96 -7.29
C ASP A 49 8.30 11.31 -8.22
N ASN A 50 8.01 11.73 -9.46
CA ASN A 50 9.00 12.06 -10.49
C ASN A 50 9.95 10.90 -10.85
N ARG A 51 9.58 9.65 -10.56
CA ARG A 51 10.34 8.45 -10.92
C ARG A 51 9.50 7.54 -11.81
N ALA A 52 10.15 6.98 -12.83
CA ALA A 52 9.52 6.07 -13.77
C ALA A 52 9.40 4.65 -13.18
N LEU A 53 8.26 4.01 -13.45
CA LEU A 53 8.01 2.60 -13.28
C LEU A 53 7.41 2.06 -14.59
N TYR A 54 7.83 0.87 -15.00
CA TYR A 54 7.37 0.25 -16.23
C TYR A 54 6.51 -0.98 -15.92
N VAL A 55 5.30 -1.00 -16.46
CA VAL A 55 4.30 -2.05 -16.20
C VAL A 55 3.85 -2.72 -17.49
N ASN A 56 3.26 -3.91 -17.36
CA ASN A 56 2.63 -4.62 -18.47
C ASN A 56 1.24 -4.01 -18.72
N PRO A 57 0.98 -3.30 -19.83
CA PRO A 57 -0.29 -2.61 -20.05
C PRO A 57 -1.49 -3.56 -20.09
N GLY A 58 -1.32 -4.75 -20.70
CA GLY A 58 -2.38 -5.75 -20.79
C GLY A 58 -2.76 -6.29 -19.41
N TRP A 59 -1.77 -6.64 -18.59
CA TRP A 59 -2.02 -7.11 -17.22
C TRP A 59 -2.70 -6.05 -16.36
N MET A 60 -2.27 -4.79 -16.48
CA MET A 60 -2.86 -3.69 -15.73
C MET A 60 -4.31 -3.43 -16.16
N ALA A 61 -4.57 -3.43 -17.47
CA ALA A 61 -5.91 -3.26 -18.03
C ALA A 61 -6.87 -4.38 -17.61
N GLU A 62 -6.43 -5.64 -17.53
CA GLU A 62 -7.32 -6.70 -17.05
C GLU A 62 -7.70 -6.59 -15.57
N LEU A 63 -6.88 -5.89 -14.79
CA LEU A 63 -7.18 -5.66 -13.38
C LEU A 63 -8.00 -4.39 -13.15
N SER A 64 -7.98 -3.42 -14.07
CA SER A 64 -8.37 -2.03 -13.82
C SER A 64 -9.01 -1.36 -15.03
N THR A 65 -10.22 -0.82 -14.86
CA THR A 65 -10.86 0.04 -15.87
C THR A 65 -10.09 1.34 -16.09
N PHE A 66 -9.47 1.89 -15.03
CA PHE A 66 -8.58 3.05 -15.14
C PHE A 66 -7.42 2.77 -16.08
N PHE A 67 -6.73 1.62 -15.93
CA PHE A 67 -5.62 1.26 -16.82
C PHE A 67 -6.09 0.77 -18.19
N GLN A 68 -7.33 0.30 -18.36
CA GLN A 68 -7.89 0.08 -19.71
C GLN A 68 -7.90 1.38 -20.49
N GLU A 69 -8.46 2.44 -19.91
CA GLU A 69 -8.50 3.76 -20.54
C GLU A 69 -7.09 4.36 -20.68
N ALA A 70 -6.25 4.24 -19.65
CA ALA A 70 -4.92 4.84 -19.69
C ALA A 70 -3.99 4.17 -20.71
N CYS A 71 -4.07 2.84 -20.86
CA CYS A 71 -3.22 2.10 -21.79
C CYS A 71 -3.79 2.08 -23.23
N TYR A 72 -5.12 2.10 -23.39
CA TYR A 72 -5.78 1.81 -24.67
C TYR A 72 -6.84 2.86 -25.10
N GLY A 73 -7.03 3.93 -24.34
CA GLY A 73 -7.98 5.03 -24.62
C GLY A 73 -7.48 6.08 -25.62
N GLY A 74 -6.51 5.73 -26.48
CA GLY A 74 -6.01 6.63 -27.54
C GLY A 74 -4.87 7.57 -27.13
N ARG A 75 -4.24 7.35 -25.97
CA ARG A 75 -2.99 8.01 -25.54
C ARG A 75 -1.80 7.05 -25.62
N GLU A 76 -1.66 6.41 -26.78
CA GLU A 76 -0.64 5.38 -26.98
C GLU A 76 0.76 5.98 -26.78
N ASN A 77 1.53 5.38 -25.86
CA ASN A 77 2.90 5.74 -25.49
C ASN A 77 3.08 7.03 -24.69
N GLU A 78 2.01 7.66 -24.20
CA GLU A 78 2.14 8.75 -23.22
C GLU A 78 2.28 8.18 -21.81
N PRO A 79 3.28 8.62 -21.02
CA PRO A 79 3.42 8.19 -19.65
C PRO A 79 2.26 8.72 -18.80
N VAL A 80 1.78 7.91 -17.85
CA VAL A 80 0.73 8.32 -16.91
C VAL A 80 1.37 8.84 -15.63
N VAL A 81 1.13 10.10 -15.32
CA VAL A 81 1.54 10.69 -14.03
C VAL A 81 0.51 10.32 -12.96
N ILE A 82 0.98 9.70 -11.90
CA ILE A 82 0.15 9.31 -10.75
C ILE A 82 0.52 10.22 -9.58
N GLU A 83 -0.39 11.14 -9.27
CA GLU A 83 -0.26 12.09 -8.17
C GLU A 83 -0.72 11.47 -6.84
N ASP A 84 -0.29 12.07 -5.73
CA ASP A 84 -0.66 11.71 -4.36
C ASP A 84 -0.38 10.24 -3.98
N VAL A 85 0.66 9.64 -4.57
CA VAL A 85 1.11 8.28 -4.23
C VAL A 85 2.61 8.30 -4.08
N LYS A 86 3.11 7.79 -2.96
CA LYS A 86 4.56 7.67 -2.76
C LYS A 86 5.13 6.57 -3.65
N TYR A 87 6.32 6.78 -4.18
CA TYR A 87 7.01 5.78 -5.02
C TYR A 87 7.08 4.40 -4.34
N GLU A 88 7.45 4.35 -3.06
CA GLU A 88 7.59 3.09 -2.32
C GLU A 88 6.25 2.37 -2.12
N GLU A 89 5.15 3.12 -1.96
CA GLU A 89 3.80 2.54 -1.85
C GLU A 89 3.32 1.99 -3.20
N MET A 90 3.59 2.71 -4.29
CA MET A 90 3.32 2.20 -5.64
C MET A 90 4.15 0.94 -5.93
N LEU A 91 5.44 0.97 -5.64
CA LEU A 91 6.32 -0.17 -5.87
C LEU A 91 5.86 -1.39 -5.07
N ASP A 92 5.44 -1.21 -3.81
CA ASP A 92 4.91 -2.30 -3.01
C ASP A 92 3.59 -2.85 -3.57
N PHE A 93 2.73 -1.95 -4.04
CA PHE A 93 1.47 -2.30 -4.68
C PHE A 93 1.68 -3.12 -5.96
N LEU A 94 2.57 -2.67 -6.86
CA LEU A 94 2.91 -3.39 -8.09
C LEU A 94 3.38 -4.80 -7.78
N ARG A 95 4.31 -4.96 -6.83
CA ARG A 95 4.79 -6.27 -6.36
C ARG A 95 3.68 -7.15 -5.80
N CYS A 96 2.65 -6.54 -5.20
CA CYS A 96 1.46 -7.24 -4.70
C CYS A 96 0.45 -7.63 -5.79
N ILE A 97 0.50 -7.08 -7.00
CA ILE A 97 -0.48 -7.38 -8.07
C ILE A 97 0.12 -8.12 -9.27
N THR A 98 1.43 -8.02 -9.50
CA THR A 98 2.14 -8.69 -10.59
C THR A 98 2.82 -9.99 -10.16
N PHE A 99 2.96 -10.94 -11.08
CA PHE A 99 3.66 -12.20 -10.86
C PHE A 99 5.03 -12.23 -11.53
N CYS A 100 6.03 -11.52 -10.99
CA CYS A 100 7.39 -11.56 -11.52
C CYS A 100 8.40 -11.20 -10.40
N PRO A 101 9.38 -12.07 -10.06
CA PRO A 101 9.38 -13.53 -10.18
C PRO A 101 8.43 -14.21 -9.18
N GLN A 102 8.10 -13.52 -8.08
CA GLN A 102 7.12 -13.94 -7.08
C GLN A 102 6.23 -12.76 -6.74
N ARG A 103 4.93 -13.04 -6.57
CA ARG A 103 3.98 -12.05 -6.09
C ARG A 103 4.19 -11.81 -4.59
N LYS A 104 4.36 -10.56 -4.18
CA LYS A 104 4.40 -10.19 -2.76
C LYS A 104 3.04 -10.47 -2.12
N SER A 105 3.06 -11.17 -0.99
CA SER A 105 1.84 -11.49 -0.24
C SER A 105 1.18 -10.23 0.32
N ILE A 106 -0.16 -10.24 0.34
CA ILE A 106 -0.94 -9.29 1.15
C ILE A 106 -0.79 -9.72 2.62
N THR A 107 -0.48 -8.76 3.46
CA THR A 107 -0.17 -8.90 4.89
C THR A 107 -0.85 -7.78 5.68
N VAL A 108 -0.90 -7.92 7.01
CA VAL A 108 -1.38 -6.87 7.92
C VAL A 108 -0.61 -5.55 7.74
N GLN A 109 0.64 -5.60 7.29
CA GLN A 109 1.49 -4.41 7.13
C GLN A 109 1.17 -3.61 5.86
N ASN A 110 0.74 -4.27 4.79
CA ASN A 110 0.54 -3.62 3.48
C ASN A 110 -0.92 -3.55 3.03
N VAL A 111 -1.83 -4.36 3.59
CA VAL A 111 -3.22 -4.45 3.11
C VAL A 111 -3.94 -3.11 3.06
N SER A 112 -3.70 -2.21 4.03
CA SER A 112 -4.34 -0.89 4.06
C SER A 112 -3.97 -0.01 2.86
N HIS A 113 -2.69 0.06 2.46
CA HIS A 113 -2.31 0.88 1.31
C HIS A 113 -2.61 0.16 -0.02
N VAL A 114 -2.49 -1.17 -0.06
CA VAL A 114 -2.86 -1.96 -1.25
C VAL A 114 -4.34 -1.77 -1.56
N MET A 115 -5.20 -1.75 -0.53
CA MET A 115 -6.64 -1.47 -0.69
C MET A 115 -6.90 -0.06 -1.20
N LYS A 116 -6.23 0.96 -0.64
CA LYS A 116 -6.37 2.35 -1.10
C LYS A 116 -5.99 2.52 -2.57
N LEU A 117 -4.87 1.94 -2.99
CA LEU A 117 -4.41 2.01 -4.38
C LEU A 117 -5.29 1.17 -5.31
N ALA A 118 -5.76 -0.01 -4.86
CA ALA A 118 -6.70 -0.81 -5.62
C ALA A 118 -8.03 -0.06 -5.83
N SER A 119 -8.54 0.66 -4.84
CA SER A 119 -9.71 1.53 -4.99
C SER A 119 -9.42 2.70 -5.92
N LYS A 120 -8.29 3.40 -5.76
CA LYS A 120 -7.85 4.53 -6.61
C LYS A 120 -7.79 4.16 -8.09
N PHE A 121 -7.33 2.96 -8.41
CA PHE A 121 -7.21 2.47 -9.79
C PHE A 121 -8.38 1.58 -10.23
N ASP A 122 -9.51 1.55 -9.53
CA ASP A 122 -10.67 0.68 -9.82
C ASP A 122 -10.30 -0.80 -10.08
N MET A 123 -9.44 -1.36 -9.23
CA MET A 123 -8.98 -2.75 -9.30
C MET A 123 -9.84 -3.69 -8.45
N ARG A 124 -11.06 -3.96 -8.91
CA ARG A 124 -12.02 -4.83 -8.18
C ARG A 124 -11.47 -6.21 -7.79
N PRO A 125 -10.72 -6.95 -8.65
CA PRO A 125 -10.15 -8.25 -8.26
C PRO A 125 -9.09 -8.14 -7.15
N VAL A 126 -8.40 -7.01 -7.05
CA VAL A 126 -7.41 -6.74 -5.99
C VAL A 126 -8.12 -6.34 -4.71
N MET A 127 -9.17 -5.51 -4.79
CA MET A 127 -10.04 -5.16 -3.67
C MET A 127 -10.66 -6.40 -3.02
N ALA A 128 -11.29 -7.29 -3.80
CA ALA A 128 -11.89 -8.53 -3.28
C ALA A 128 -10.87 -9.41 -2.54
N ARG A 129 -9.62 -9.45 -3.01
CA ARG A 129 -8.53 -10.19 -2.36
C ARG A 129 -8.10 -9.55 -1.04
N CYS A 130 -8.03 -8.21 -0.99
CA CYS A 130 -7.75 -7.48 0.24
C CYS A 130 -8.86 -7.73 1.26
N GLU A 131 -10.12 -7.63 0.83
CA GLU A 131 -11.28 -7.92 1.67
C GLU A 131 -11.23 -9.34 2.22
N GLN A 132 -11.00 -10.35 1.38
CA GLN A 132 -10.87 -11.74 1.81
C GLN A 132 -9.71 -11.95 2.82
N TYR A 133 -8.61 -11.23 2.65
CA TYR A 133 -7.52 -11.24 3.63
C TYR A 133 -7.96 -10.62 4.97
N VAL A 134 -8.61 -9.47 4.92
CA VAL A 134 -9.10 -8.75 6.11
C VAL A 134 -10.13 -9.57 6.86
N ALA A 135 -11.14 -10.13 6.18
CA ALA A 135 -12.17 -10.96 6.80
C ALA A 135 -11.57 -12.15 7.58
N ARG A 136 -10.52 -12.78 7.01
CA ARG A 136 -9.82 -13.91 7.66
C ARG A 136 -8.96 -13.49 8.85
N THR A 137 -8.39 -12.28 8.82
CA THR A 137 -7.42 -11.81 9.83
C THR A 137 -8.03 -10.90 10.89
N ALA A 138 -9.19 -10.29 10.65
CA ALA A 138 -9.87 -9.39 11.58
C ALA A 138 -10.03 -9.93 13.02
N PRO A 139 -10.26 -11.24 13.26
CA PRO A 139 -10.33 -11.78 14.61
C PRO A 139 -9.00 -11.71 15.39
N THR A 140 -7.86 -11.66 14.70
CA THR A 140 -6.51 -11.71 15.28
C THR A 140 -5.75 -10.39 15.20
N LEU A 141 -6.29 -9.38 14.53
CA LEU A 141 -5.67 -8.05 14.45
C LEU A 141 -5.58 -7.39 15.84
N ASP A 142 -4.44 -6.75 16.11
CA ASP A 142 -4.31 -5.82 17.22
C ASP A 142 -5.16 -4.56 16.99
N ARG A 143 -5.34 -3.77 18.05
CA ARG A 143 -6.21 -2.57 18.03
C ARG A 143 -5.81 -1.54 16.97
N HIS A 144 -4.52 -1.31 16.79
CA HIS A 144 -4.02 -0.28 15.89
C HIS A 144 -4.20 -0.72 14.44
N ARG A 145 -3.89 -1.98 14.14
CA ARG A 145 -4.09 -2.56 12.81
C ARG A 145 -5.56 -2.70 12.46
N LEU A 146 -6.39 -3.10 13.41
CA LEU A 146 -7.84 -3.16 13.23
C LEU A 146 -8.40 -1.77 12.88
N PHE A 147 -7.97 -0.71 13.57
CA PHE A 147 -8.36 0.65 13.23
C PHE A 147 -7.91 1.08 11.84
N GLN A 148 -6.63 0.88 11.51
CA GLN A 148 -6.06 1.25 10.20
C GLN A 148 -6.78 0.56 9.05
N VAL A 149 -7.09 -0.74 9.20
CA VAL A 149 -7.81 -1.51 8.19
C VAL A 149 -9.27 -1.08 8.11
N THR A 150 -9.92 -0.78 9.24
CA THR A 150 -11.29 -0.25 9.25
C THR A 150 -11.38 1.08 8.53
N CYS A 151 -10.45 1.99 8.80
CA CYS A 151 -10.37 3.27 8.09
C CYS A 151 -10.10 3.06 6.60
N ALA A 152 -9.20 2.15 6.21
CA ALA A 152 -8.98 1.88 4.79
C ALA A 152 -10.25 1.35 4.11
N MET A 153 -10.91 0.36 4.73
CA MET A 153 -12.13 -0.25 4.21
C MET A 153 -13.28 0.76 4.10
N SER A 154 -13.49 1.62 5.09
CA SER A 154 -14.58 2.61 5.05
C SER A 154 -14.48 3.59 3.89
N HIS A 155 -13.26 3.94 3.47
CA HIS A 155 -13.06 4.84 2.35
C HIS A 155 -13.13 4.12 0.99
N CYS A 156 -12.86 2.81 0.96
CA CYS A 156 -12.75 2.06 -0.30
C CYS A 156 -14.01 1.25 -0.63
N ASP A 157 -14.64 0.65 0.38
CA ASP A 157 -15.85 -0.17 0.26
C ASP A 157 -16.64 -0.20 1.59
N PRO A 158 -17.37 0.88 1.94
CA PRO A 158 -18.10 0.98 3.20
C PRO A 158 -19.27 0.00 3.32
N ASN A 159 -19.78 -0.52 2.19
CA ASN A 159 -20.94 -1.43 2.16
C ASN A 159 -20.53 -2.91 2.22
N SER A 160 -19.23 -3.21 2.30
CA SER A 160 -18.72 -4.57 2.43
C SER A 160 -19.23 -5.25 3.70
N SER A 161 -19.57 -6.54 3.61
CA SER A 161 -19.88 -7.37 4.79
C SER A 161 -18.72 -7.44 5.79
N THR A 162 -17.49 -7.30 5.30
CA THR A 162 -16.27 -7.23 6.12
C THR A 162 -16.24 -5.94 6.94
N MET A 163 -16.80 -4.84 6.44
CA MET A 163 -16.90 -3.59 7.19
C MET A 163 -17.71 -3.78 8.49
N SER A 164 -18.86 -4.44 8.42
CA SER A 164 -19.68 -4.73 9.60
C SER A 164 -18.93 -5.60 10.63
N LEU A 165 -18.11 -6.56 10.17
CA LEU A 165 -17.26 -7.37 11.05
C LEU A 165 -16.23 -6.50 11.78
N LEU A 166 -15.61 -5.54 11.08
CA LEU A 166 -14.61 -4.64 11.65
C LEU A 166 -15.24 -3.69 12.67
N VAL A 167 -16.40 -3.10 12.35
CA VAL A 167 -17.17 -2.24 13.26
C VAL A 167 -17.57 -3.01 14.52
N ASP A 168 -18.06 -4.23 14.38
CA ASP A 168 -18.44 -5.08 15.52
C ASP A 168 -17.25 -5.44 16.42
N ARG A 169 -16.06 -5.64 15.83
CA ARG A 169 -14.81 -5.85 16.58
C ARG A 169 -14.38 -4.59 17.34
N LEU A 170 -14.40 -3.41 16.69
CA LEU A 170 -14.10 -2.14 17.35
C LEU A 170 -15.07 -1.85 18.50
N ALA A 171 -16.37 -2.08 18.30
CA ALA A 171 -17.40 -1.90 19.31
C ALA A 171 -17.22 -2.82 20.54
N GLY A 172 -16.44 -3.91 20.40
CA GLY A 172 -16.12 -4.84 21.48
C GLY A 172 -14.97 -4.39 22.39
N MET A 173 -14.18 -3.39 21.98
CA MET A 173 -13.03 -2.89 22.73
C MET A 173 -13.45 -2.17 24.02
N LYS A 174 -12.52 -2.10 24.98
CA LYS A 174 -12.71 -1.29 26.20
C LYS A 174 -12.80 0.19 25.84
N GLU A 175 -13.49 0.97 26.67
CA GLU A 175 -13.68 2.41 26.41
C GLU A 175 -12.36 3.18 26.39
N ASP A 176 -11.46 2.87 27.33
CA ASP A 176 -10.12 3.46 27.38
C ASP A 176 -9.32 3.18 26.10
N GLU A 177 -9.39 1.95 25.59
CA GLU A 177 -8.71 1.55 24.35
C GLU A 177 -9.26 2.28 23.12
N LEU A 178 -10.57 2.54 23.07
CA LEU A 178 -11.18 3.32 21.99
C LEU A 178 -10.81 4.80 22.10
N ASN A 179 -10.78 5.37 23.31
CA ASN A 179 -10.44 6.78 23.51
C ASN A 179 -8.99 7.11 23.09
N GLU A 180 -8.08 6.13 23.15
CA GLU A 180 -6.71 6.27 22.65
C GLU A 180 -6.60 6.28 21.12
N MET A 181 -7.69 5.99 20.38
CA MET A 181 -7.67 5.88 18.93
C MET A 181 -7.81 7.24 18.23
N GLN A 182 -7.15 7.37 17.07
CA GLN A 182 -7.17 8.58 16.24
C GLN A 182 -8.47 8.69 15.41
N PHE A 183 -9.63 8.73 16.07
CA PHE A 183 -10.95 8.75 15.42
C PHE A 183 -11.17 9.85 14.38
N HIS A 184 -10.41 10.94 14.45
CA HIS A 184 -10.42 11.99 13.43
C HIS A 184 -10.04 11.50 12.03
N GLN A 185 -9.38 10.34 11.92
CA GLN A 185 -9.02 9.71 10.64
C GLN A 185 -10.13 8.81 10.07
N MET A 186 -11.20 8.58 10.84
CA MET A 186 -12.30 7.71 10.45
C MET A 186 -13.52 8.56 10.08
N PRO A 187 -14.29 8.18 9.05
CA PRO A 187 -15.53 8.87 8.70
C PRO A 187 -16.52 8.90 9.87
N GLY A 188 -17.21 10.03 10.07
CA GLY A 188 -18.05 10.27 11.25
C GLY A 188 -19.26 9.32 11.35
N ASP A 189 -19.78 8.88 10.22
CA ASP A 189 -20.81 7.84 10.11
C ASP A 189 -20.32 6.48 10.63
N VAL A 190 -19.09 6.08 10.29
CA VAL A 190 -18.48 4.85 10.82
C VAL A 190 -18.23 4.97 12.32
N VAL A 191 -17.79 6.12 12.80
CA VAL A 191 -17.63 6.38 14.24
C VAL A 191 -18.99 6.23 14.94
N ALA A 192 -20.03 6.85 14.41
CA ALA A 192 -21.39 6.73 14.95
C ALA A 192 -21.87 5.27 14.97
N GLU A 193 -21.57 4.50 13.93
CA GLU A 193 -21.93 3.08 13.85
C GLU A 193 -21.22 2.25 14.95
N VAL A 194 -19.91 2.46 15.15
CA VAL A 194 -19.14 1.79 16.22
C VAL A 194 -19.74 2.08 17.60
N TYR A 195 -20.05 3.34 17.90
CA TYR A 195 -20.65 3.71 19.19
C TYR A 195 -22.07 3.17 19.34
N SER A 196 -22.87 3.17 18.27
CA SER A 196 -24.22 2.60 18.29
C SER A 196 -24.20 1.09 18.61
N HIS A 197 -23.29 0.33 17.99
CA HIS A 197 -23.09 -1.10 18.26
C HIS A 197 -22.60 -1.33 19.69
N LYS A 198 -21.69 -0.48 20.19
CA LYS A 198 -21.20 -0.57 21.57
C LYS A 198 -22.31 -0.31 22.59
N MET A 199 -23.16 0.69 22.38
CA MET A 199 -24.31 0.98 23.25
C MET A 199 -25.34 -0.15 23.24
N LYS A 200 -25.63 -0.73 22.07
CA LYS A 200 -26.51 -1.89 21.92
C LYS A 200 -25.98 -3.08 22.72
N ARG A 201 -24.69 -3.40 22.58
CA ARG A 201 -24.01 -4.47 23.34
C ARG A 201 -24.08 -4.27 24.86
N ARG A 202 -23.91 -3.03 25.35
CA ARG A 202 -24.06 -2.70 26.77
C ARG A 202 -25.49 -2.95 27.25
N THR A 203 -26.48 -2.53 26.47
CA THR A 203 -27.91 -2.73 26.78
C THR A 203 -28.27 -4.21 26.82
N ASP A 204 -27.81 -5.00 25.85
CA ASP A 204 -28.09 -6.44 25.79
C ASP A 204 -27.43 -7.21 26.94
N ARG A 205 -26.21 -6.82 27.36
CA ARG A 205 -25.57 -7.36 28.56
C ARG A 205 -26.36 -7.05 29.83
N ARG A 206 -26.87 -5.82 29.99
CA ARG A 206 -27.70 -5.43 31.14
C ARG A 206 -29.01 -6.22 31.18
N LYS A 207 -29.70 -6.36 30.04
CA LYS A 207 -30.94 -7.17 29.94
C LYS A 207 -30.70 -8.63 30.34
N LYS A 208 -29.61 -9.25 29.86
CA LYS A 208 -29.24 -10.62 30.25
C LYS A 208 -28.98 -10.75 31.76
N PHE A 209 -28.35 -9.76 32.38
CA PHE A 209 -28.15 -9.75 33.83
C PHE A 209 -29.45 -9.58 34.62
N CYS A 210 -30.39 -8.76 34.15
CA CYS A 210 -31.69 -8.57 34.81
C CYS A 210 -32.63 -9.78 34.68
N CYS A 211 -32.41 -10.70 33.73
CA CYS A 211 -33.22 -11.92 33.58
C CYS A 211 -32.67 -13.12 34.35
N VAL A 212 -31.53 -12.97 35.04
CA VAL A 212 -30.85 -14.04 35.82
C VAL A 212 -30.93 -13.77 37.33
N MET A 213 -31.49 -12.63 37.75
CA MET A 213 -31.92 -12.35 39.13
C MET A 213 -33.43 -12.53 39.26
#